data_AF-A0A8J5R130-F1
#
_entry.id   AF-A0A8J5R130-F1
#
_cell.length_a   1.000
_cell.length_b   1.000
_cell.length_c   1.000
_cell.angle_alpha   90.00
_cell.angle_beta   90.00
_cell.angle_gamma   90.00
#
_symmetry.space_group_name_H-M   'P 1'
#
loop_
_entity.id
_entity.type
_entity.pdbx_description
1 polymer ?
#
loop_
_entity_poly.entity_id
_entity_poly.type
_entity_poly.pdbx_seq_one_letter_code
_entity_poly.pdbx_strand_id
1 'polypeptide(L)'
;MTVYILLITAISIIIIGVSVRLIYKDSYLKAFIDNLTTFVVCFMMLTLGSVMLRMISFLAELEYLKSHHDNQVKKILTHTFEFNITSIVFIVICCLYILMFAIRKGDILSYTRALDSMSNILMILLSIIVSQSIGLFRCEFNSIYKSSAAAGVDYGTGMAHNYYYGYLRIILLSDGTSNSGEGNKRRPVYIVVEGATPVLTFYEVLQHAHKHTDTYKNNRHLIIAAFYKTLQDLLNENAESRDTCELVYFKDYDDDDKKVNIGEILLERIRKEAPNCY
;
A
#
# COMPACT_ATOMS: atom_id res chain seq x y z
N MET A 1 6.75 -17.89 15.14
CA MET A 1 5.67 -18.28 14.20
C MET A 1 5.03 -19.60 14.59
N THR A 2 5.81 -20.65 14.88
CA THR A 2 5.33 -21.99 15.30
C THR A 2 4.47 -21.99 16.57
N VAL A 3 4.88 -21.29 17.62
CA VAL A 3 4.12 -21.19 18.89
C VAL A 3 2.76 -20.52 18.70
N TYR A 4 2.68 -19.50 17.84
CA TYR A 4 1.45 -18.78 17.54
C TYR A 4 0.44 -19.67 16.79
N ILE A 5 0.92 -20.46 15.82
CA ILE A 5 0.08 -21.43 15.10
C ILE A 5 -0.46 -22.49 16.06
N LEU A 6 0.38 -23.05 16.94
CA LEU A 6 -0.04 -24.03 17.95
C LEU A 6 -1.13 -23.46 18.88
N LEU A 7 -0.96 -22.22 19.36
CA LEU A 7 -1.95 -21.55 20.20
C LEU A 7 -3.30 -21.38 19.49
N ILE A 8 -3.29 -20.92 18.24
CA ILE A 8 -4.51 -20.76 17.44
C ILE A 8 -5.21 -22.10 17.21
N THR A 9 -4.46 -23.16 16.90
CA THR A 9 -5.04 -24.49 16.71
C THR A 9 -5.65 -25.03 18.00
N ALA A 10 -5.00 -24.85 19.14
CA ALA A 10 -5.52 -25.25 20.44
C ALA A 10 -6.83 -24.50 20.81
N ILE A 11 -6.85 -23.18 20.62
CA ILE A 11 -8.05 -22.36 20.84
C ILE A 11 -9.19 -22.80 19.92
N SER A 12 -8.89 -23.09 18.64
CA SER A 12 -9.89 -23.54 17.67
C SER A 12 -10.52 -24.88 18.08
N ILE A 13 -9.70 -25.84 18.54
CA ILE A 13 -10.18 -27.15 19.03
C ILE A 13 -11.08 -26.98 20.26
N ILE A 14 -10.71 -26.11 21.20
CA ILE A 14 -11.51 -25.84 22.40
C ILE A 14 -12.86 -25.22 22.01
N ILE A 15 -12.87 -24.22 21.12
CA ILE A 15 -14.10 -23.58 20.64
C ILE A 15 -15.02 -24.61 19.99
N ILE A 16 -14.49 -25.44 19.08
CA ILE A 16 -15.28 -26.49 18.41
C ILE A 16 -15.85 -27.48 19.44
N GLY A 17 -15.04 -27.93 20.40
CA GLY A 17 -15.49 -28.85 21.45
C GLY A 17 -16.59 -28.27 22.33
N VAL A 18 -16.48 -27.00 22.72
CA VAL A 18 -17.51 -26.30 23.51
C VAL A 18 -18.78 -26.10 22.68
N SER A 19 -18.68 -25.65 21.43
CA SER A 19 -19.84 -25.46 20.54
C SER A 19 -20.58 -26.77 20.29
N VAL A 20 -19.87 -27.88 20.08
CA VAL A 20 -20.50 -29.20 19.89
C VAL A 20 -21.22 -29.65 21.16
N ARG A 21 -20.61 -29.46 22.34
CA ARG A 21 -21.21 -29.84 23.63
C ARG A 21 -22.45 -29.01 23.99
N LEU A 22 -22.50 -27.74 23.60
CA LEU A 22 -23.61 -26.84 23.92
C LEU A 22 -24.91 -27.17 23.16
N ILE A 23 -24.83 -27.66 21.92
CA ILE A 23 -26.00 -27.70 21.03
C ILE A 23 -26.75 -29.03 21.11
N TYR A 24 -26.07 -30.18 21.24
CA TYR A 24 -26.76 -31.47 21.22
C TYR A 24 -26.23 -32.42 22.28
N LYS A 25 -27.14 -32.81 23.18
CA LYS A 25 -26.92 -33.85 24.18
C LYS A 25 -26.96 -35.27 23.57
N ASP A 26 -27.63 -35.44 22.41
CA ASP A 26 -27.99 -36.77 21.88
C ASP A 26 -27.37 -37.13 20.50
N SER A 27 -26.77 -36.19 19.76
CA SER A 27 -26.09 -36.52 18.47
C SER A 27 -24.95 -35.56 18.10
N TYR A 28 -23.72 -35.98 18.42
CA TYR A 28 -22.48 -35.25 18.14
C TYR A 28 -22.24 -34.97 16.64
N LEU A 29 -22.57 -35.93 15.77
CA LEU A 29 -22.28 -35.83 14.34
C LEU A 29 -23.14 -34.77 13.65
N LYS A 30 -24.43 -34.66 14.03
CA LYS A 30 -25.32 -33.62 13.52
C LYS A 30 -24.83 -32.24 13.95
N ALA A 31 -24.51 -32.07 15.23
CA ALA A 31 -23.98 -30.81 15.77
C ALA A 31 -22.68 -30.38 15.08
N PHE A 32 -21.79 -31.33 14.78
CA PHE A 32 -20.56 -31.05 14.07
C PHE A 32 -20.82 -30.53 12.65
N ILE A 33 -21.69 -31.19 11.89
CA ILE A 33 -22.07 -30.74 10.53
C ILE A 33 -22.71 -29.36 10.57
N ASP A 34 -23.55 -29.10 11.57
CA ASP A 34 -24.26 -27.83 11.73
C ASP A 34 -23.27 -26.68 12.01
N ASN A 35 -22.37 -26.89 12.98
CA ASN A 35 -21.31 -25.93 13.31
C ASN A 35 -20.35 -25.69 12.14
N LEU A 36 -19.95 -26.75 11.44
CA LEU A 36 -19.09 -26.66 10.26
C LEU A 36 -19.76 -25.83 9.15
N THR A 37 -21.05 -26.05 8.92
CA THR A 37 -21.81 -25.31 7.91
C THR A 37 -21.90 -23.82 8.27
N THR A 38 -22.24 -23.51 9.52
CA THR A 38 -22.27 -22.12 10.01
C THR A 38 -20.90 -21.45 9.88
N PHE A 39 -19.82 -22.14 10.27
CA PHE A 39 -18.46 -21.63 10.11
C PHE A 39 -18.12 -21.28 8.66
N VAL A 40 -18.40 -22.20 7.73
CA VAL A 40 -18.10 -21.99 6.31
C VAL A 40 -18.91 -20.80 5.77
N VAL A 41 -20.19 -20.68 6.13
CA VAL A 41 -21.01 -19.53 5.73
C VAL A 41 -20.47 -18.21 6.30
N CYS A 42 -20.13 -18.15 7.59
CA CYS A 42 -19.55 -16.97 8.21
C CYS A 42 -18.21 -16.59 7.58
N PHE A 43 -17.34 -17.57 7.33
CA PHE A 43 -16.07 -17.35 6.65
C PHE A 43 -16.27 -16.79 5.24
N MET A 44 -17.20 -17.35 4.46
CA MET A 44 -17.50 -16.83 3.12
C MET A 44 -18.03 -15.40 3.14
N MET A 45 -18.86 -15.04 4.12
CA MET A 45 -19.29 -13.65 4.32
C MET A 45 -18.10 -12.71 4.59
N LEU A 46 -17.14 -13.13 5.42
CA LEU A 46 -15.90 -12.36 5.65
C LEU A 46 -15.05 -12.23 4.38
N THR A 47 -14.96 -13.30 3.56
CA THR A 47 -14.23 -13.25 2.28
C THR A 47 -14.87 -12.27 1.30
N LEU A 48 -16.21 -12.26 1.21
CA LEU A 48 -16.94 -11.31 0.37
C LEU A 48 -16.68 -9.87 0.84
N GLY A 49 -16.75 -9.62 2.14
CA GLY A 49 -16.41 -8.32 2.72
C GLY A 49 -14.97 -7.88 2.41
N SER A 50 -14.01 -8.82 2.46
CA SER A 50 -12.63 -8.54 2.06
C SER A 50 -12.48 -8.18 0.58
N VAL A 51 -13.20 -8.88 -0.31
CA VAL A 51 -13.22 -8.56 -1.75
C VAL A 51 -13.83 -7.18 -1.99
N MET A 52 -14.94 -6.84 -1.31
CA MET A 52 -15.55 -5.51 -1.41
C MET A 52 -14.60 -4.40 -0.97
N LEU A 53 -13.88 -4.58 0.15
CA LEU A 53 -12.87 -3.61 0.59
C LEU A 53 -11.77 -3.41 -0.44
N ARG A 54 -11.27 -4.49 -1.06
CA ARG A 54 -10.27 -4.42 -2.14
C ARG A 54 -10.82 -3.72 -3.38
N MET A 55 -12.07 -3.96 -3.75
CA MET A 55 -12.74 -3.22 -4.83
C MET A 55 -12.81 -1.72 -4.54
N ILE A 56 -13.15 -1.33 -3.31
CA ILE A 56 -13.18 0.09 -2.90
C ILE A 56 -11.77 0.70 -3.01
N SER A 57 -10.74 0.01 -2.52
CA SER A 57 -9.35 0.47 -2.63
C SER A 57 -8.90 0.61 -4.09
N PHE A 58 -9.26 -0.36 -4.94
CA PHE A 58 -8.97 -0.31 -6.38
C PHE A 58 -9.63 0.90 -7.04
N LEU A 59 -10.90 1.19 -6.71
CA LEU A 59 -11.60 2.35 -7.27
C LEU A 59 -10.98 3.67 -6.84
N ALA A 60 -10.63 3.80 -5.56
CA ALA A 60 -9.94 4.99 -5.04
C ALA A 60 -8.60 5.24 -5.75
N GLU A 61 -7.88 4.16 -6.07
CA GLU A 61 -6.61 4.25 -6.79
C GLU A 61 -6.80 4.58 -8.27
N LEU A 62 -7.84 4.02 -8.91
CA LEU A 62 -8.19 4.31 -10.29
C LEU A 62 -8.52 5.79 -10.48
N GLU A 63 -9.17 6.41 -9.49
CA GLU A 63 -9.38 7.86 -9.45
C GLU A 63 -8.07 8.64 -9.34
N TYR A 64 -7.10 8.13 -8.55
CA TYR A 64 -5.77 8.72 -8.44
C TYR A 64 -4.98 8.67 -9.76
N LEU A 65 -4.96 7.56 -10.51
CA LEU A 65 -4.27 7.53 -11.82
C LEU A 65 -4.91 8.45 -12.85
N LYS A 66 -6.21 8.72 -12.75
CA LYS A 66 -6.84 9.67 -13.67
C LYS A 66 -6.15 11.05 -13.59
N SER A 67 -5.51 11.37 -12.47
CA SER A 67 -4.69 12.58 -12.30
C SER A 67 -3.23 12.44 -12.76
N HIS A 68 -2.71 11.21 -12.86
CA HIS A 68 -1.32 10.91 -13.23
C HIS A 68 -1.30 9.96 -14.43
N HIS A 69 -1.14 10.53 -15.63
CA HIS A 69 -1.14 9.87 -16.94
C HIS A 69 -0.06 8.80 -17.08
N ASP A 70 -0.30 7.61 -16.53
CA ASP A 70 0.48 6.44 -16.91
C ASP A 70 -0.37 5.16 -16.91
N ASN A 71 -0.10 4.28 -17.88
CA ASN A 71 -0.93 3.15 -18.28
C ASN A 71 -0.80 1.94 -17.31
N GLN A 72 -0.67 2.18 -16.01
CA GLN A 72 -0.30 1.18 -15.00
C GLN A 72 -1.49 0.43 -14.39
N VAL A 73 -2.70 0.54 -14.95
CA VAL A 73 -3.93 -0.10 -14.42
C VAL A 73 -3.77 -1.61 -14.21
N LYS A 74 -3.06 -2.30 -15.10
CA LYS A 74 -2.80 -3.76 -14.98
C LYS A 74 -1.97 -4.10 -13.75
N LYS A 75 -0.94 -3.29 -13.47
CA LYS A 75 -0.05 -3.48 -12.32
C LYS A 75 -0.83 -3.29 -11.02
N ILE A 76 -1.69 -2.27 -11.00
CA ILE A 76 -2.54 -1.92 -9.87
C ILE A 76 -3.59 -2.98 -9.60
N LEU A 77 -4.23 -3.49 -10.64
CA LEU A 77 -5.16 -4.60 -10.52
C LEU A 77 -4.47 -5.83 -9.92
N THR A 78 -3.26 -6.15 -10.38
CA THR A 78 -2.49 -7.30 -9.89
C THR A 78 -2.17 -7.15 -8.41
N HIS A 79 -1.67 -5.99 -7.99
CA HIS A 79 -1.33 -5.75 -6.58
C HIS A 79 -2.55 -5.67 -5.66
N THR A 80 -3.66 -5.08 -6.10
CA THR A 80 -4.84 -4.91 -5.25
C THR A 80 -5.61 -6.23 -5.05
N PHE A 81 -5.55 -7.14 -6.02
CA PHE A 81 -6.21 -8.45 -5.97
C PHE A 81 -5.26 -9.62 -5.70
N GLU A 82 -4.04 -9.37 -5.25
CA GLU A 82 -3.13 -10.43 -4.83
C GLU A 82 -3.64 -11.10 -3.54
N PHE A 83 -4.10 -12.34 -3.68
CA PHE A 83 -4.44 -13.21 -2.56
C PHE A 83 -3.29 -14.16 -2.29
N ASN A 84 -3.00 -14.39 -1.01
CA ASN A 84 -2.11 -15.46 -0.61
C ASN A 84 -2.64 -16.80 -1.14
N ILE A 85 -1.76 -17.65 -1.68
CA ILE A 85 -2.09 -18.99 -2.20
C ILE A 85 -2.87 -19.79 -1.15
N THR A 86 -2.49 -19.69 0.12
CA THR A 86 -3.20 -20.36 1.24
C THR A 86 -4.66 -19.89 1.35
N SER A 87 -4.92 -18.59 1.18
CA SER A 87 -6.28 -18.03 1.18
C SER A 87 -7.10 -18.56 0.01
N ILE A 88 -6.50 -18.60 -1.19
CA ILE A 88 -7.17 -19.09 -2.40
C ILE A 88 -7.60 -20.54 -2.23
N VAL A 89 -6.67 -21.41 -1.79
CA VAL A 89 -6.96 -22.84 -1.57
C VAL A 89 -8.10 -23.01 -0.55
N PHE A 90 -8.08 -22.26 0.54
CA PHE A 90 -9.12 -22.35 1.57
C PHE A 90 -10.48 -21.86 1.07
N ILE A 91 -10.52 -20.74 0.32
CA ILE A 91 -11.75 -20.23 -0.31
C ILE A 91 -12.34 -21.28 -1.27
N VAL A 92 -11.51 -21.93 -2.10
CA VAL A 92 -11.97 -22.97 -3.03
C VAL A 92 -12.59 -24.14 -2.27
N ILE A 93 -11.96 -24.61 -1.17
CA ILE A 93 -12.50 -25.68 -0.33
C ILE A 93 -13.86 -25.27 0.26
N CYS A 94 -13.99 -24.06 0.79
CA CYS A 94 -15.25 -23.53 1.32
C CYS A 94 -16.34 -23.44 0.24
N CYS A 95 -16.01 -22.99 -0.98
CA CYS A 95 -16.93 -22.95 -2.11
C CYS A 95 -17.42 -24.35 -2.50
N LEU A 96 -16.52 -25.33 -2.59
CA LEU A 96 -16.88 -26.71 -2.90
C LEU A 96 -17.78 -27.32 -1.81
N TYR A 97 -17.49 -27.03 -0.54
CA TYR A 97 -18.34 -27.46 0.58
C TYR A 97 -19.76 -26.89 0.47
N ILE A 98 -19.89 -25.58 0.23
CA ILE A 98 -21.18 -24.91 0.05
C ILE A 98 -21.95 -25.50 -1.13
N LEU A 99 -21.28 -25.72 -2.27
CA LEU A 99 -21.90 -26.30 -3.46
C LEU A 99 -22.43 -27.72 -3.16
N MET A 100 -21.61 -28.57 -2.56
CA MET A 100 -22.01 -29.93 -2.16
C MET A 100 -23.18 -29.93 -1.17
N PHE A 101 -23.19 -28.99 -0.23
CA PHE A 101 -24.26 -28.85 0.75
C PHE A 101 -25.56 -28.36 0.10
N ALA A 102 -25.48 -27.36 -0.78
CA ALA A 102 -26.63 -26.81 -1.52
C ALA A 102 -27.32 -27.89 -2.36
N ILE A 103 -26.54 -28.74 -3.04
CA ILE A 103 -27.08 -29.86 -3.83
C ILE A 103 -27.84 -30.85 -2.94
N ARG A 104 -27.36 -31.10 -1.73
CA ARG A 104 -27.91 -32.13 -0.85
C ARG A 104 -29.13 -31.68 -0.03
N LYS A 105 -29.12 -30.46 0.49
CA LYS A 105 -30.15 -29.96 1.42
C LYS A 105 -30.94 -28.76 0.88
N GLY A 106 -30.56 -28.21 -0.27
CA GLY A 106 -31.20 -27.05 -0.86
C GLY A 106 -30.75 -25.74 -0.20
N ASP A 107 -31.57 -25.20 0.70
CA ASP A 107 -31.37 -23.85 1.23
C ASP A 107 -30.43 -23.82 2.45
N ILE A 108 -29.28 -23.16 2.27
CA ILE A 108 -28.23 -22.98 3.28
C ILE A 108 -28.62 -21.92 4.31
N LEU A 109 -29.35 -20.89 3.88
CA LEU A 109 -29.58 -19.70 4.71
C LEU A 109 -30.68 -19.95 5.76
N SER A 110 -31.71 -20.71 5.40
CA SER A 110 -32.69 -21.18 6.39
C SER A 110 -32.06 -22.13 7.41
N TYR A 111 -31.06 -22.92 6.99
CA TYR A 111 -30.34 -23.84 7.86
C TYR A 111 -29.57 -23.12 8.97
N THR A 112 -28.83 -22.07 8.63
CA THR A 112 -28.03 -21.32 9.61
C THR A 112 -28.88 -20.50 10.58
N ARG A 113 -30.07 -20.03 10.14
CA ARG A 113 -31.03 -19.32 11.01
C ARG A 113 -31.67 -20.22 12.07
N ALA A 114 -31.70 -21.53 11.85
CA ALA A 114 -32.29 -22.48 12.78
C ALA A 114 -31.36 -22.85 13.96
N LEU A 115 -30.09 -22.42 13.94
CA LEU A 115 -29.13 -22.69 15.01
C LEU A 115 -29.28 -21.72 16.19
N ASP A 116 -28.92 -22.21 17.38
CA ASP A 116 -28.87 -21.44 18.61
C ASP A 116 -27.87 -20.27 18.52
N SER A 117 -28.27 -19.12 19.09
CA SER A 117 -27.56 -17.84 18.99
C SER A 117 -26.13 -17.93 19.56
N MET A 118 -25.93 -18.67 20.64
CA MET A 118 -24.63 -18.78 21.30
C MET A 118 -23.60 -19.56 20.48
N SER A 119 -24.01 -20.63 19.79
CA SER A 119 -23.11 -21.35 18.88
C SER A 119 -22.70 -20.47 17.70
N ASN A 120 -23.64 -19.71 17.14
CA ASN A 120 -23.37 -18.84 16.01
C ASN A 120 -22.31 -17.78 16.35
N ILE A 121 -22.35 -17.19 17.55
CA ILE A 121 -21.32 -16.24 18.01
C ILE A 121 -19.94 -16.90 18.07
N LEU A 122 -19.83 -18.11 18.62
CA LEU A 122 -18.57 -18.84 18.71
C LEU A 122 -18.01 -19.18 17.32
N MET A 123 -18.87 -19.58 16.37
CA MET A 123 -18.44 -19.89 15.01
C MET A 123 -18.02 -18.64 14.23
N ILE A 124 -18.65 -17.49 14.47
CA ILE A 124 -18.23 -16.19 13.92
C ILE A 124 -16.82 -15.85 14.45
N LEU A 125 -16.59 -15.94 15.77
CA LEU A 125 -15.28 -15.67 16.36
C LEU A 125 -14.21 -16.58 15.76
N LEU A 126 -14.51 -17.87 15.60
CA LEU A 126 -13.61 -18.82 14.96
C LEU A 126 -13.31 -18.41 13.50
N SER A 127 -14.32 -18.00 12.73
CA SER A 127 -14.14 -17.55 11.35
C SER A 127 -13.24 -16.31 11.25
N ILE A 128 -13.32 -15.39 12.22
CA ILE A 128 -12.44 -14.22 12.30
C ILE A 128 -11.00 -14.64 12.59
N ILE A 129 -10.79 -15.50 13.59
CA ILE A 129 -9.46 -16.00 13.98
C ILE A 129 -8.80 -16.72 12.79
N VAL A 130 -9.52 -17.61 12.12
CA VAL A 130 -9.02 -18.33 10.95
C VAL A 130 -8.70 -17.38 9.80
N SER A 131 -9.57 -16.40 9.53
CA SER A 131 -9.35 -15.38 8.49
C SER A 131 -8.08 -14.56 8.74
N GLN A 132 -7.81 -14.18 9.99
CA GLN A 132 -6.57 -13.49 10.37
C GLN A 132 -5.34 -14.38 10.21
N SER A 133 -5.46 -15.66 10.58
CA SER A 133 -4.37 -16.63 10.53
C SER A 133 -3.93 -16.95 9.11
N ILE A 134 -4.90 -17.09 8.19
CA ILE A 134 -4.66 -17.34 6.77
C ILE A 134 -4.15 -16.08 6.05
N GLY A 135 -4.34 -14.90 6.66
CA GLY A 135 -3.95 -13.63 6.09
C GLY A 135 -4.94 -13.15 5.02
N LEU A 136 -6.22 -13.48 5.15
CA LEU A 136 -7.26 -13.06 4.21
C LEU A 136 -7.31 -11.53 4.03
N PHE A 137 -7.12 -10.81 5.15
CA PHE A 137 -7.10 -9.34 5.20
C PHE A 137 -5.72 -8.72 4.96
N ARG A 138 -4.66 -9.52 4.71
CA ARG A 138 -3.36 -8.97 4.32
C ARG A 138 -3.46 -8.49 2.88
N CYS A 139 -3.43 -7.18 2.70
CA CYS A 139 -3.26 -6.51 1.42
C CYS A 139 -2.01 -5.64 1.53
N GLU A 140 -1.02 -5.87 0.66
CA GLU A 140 0.24 -5.09 0.64
C GLU A 140 0.01 -3.62 0.26
N PHE A 141 -1.10 -3.34 -0.40
CA PHE A 141 -1.38 -2.06 -1.00
C PHE A 141 -1.73 -0.94 -0.01
N ASN A 142 -2.04 -1.28 1.24
CA ASN A 142 -2.31 -0.28 2.27
C ASN A 142 -1.06 0.50 2.73
N SER A 143 0.13 0.25 2.17
CA SER A 143 1.38 0.91 2.56
C SER A 143 1.46 2.38 2.11
N ILE A 144 0.94 2.75 0.93
CA ILE A 144 1.00 4.13 0.42
C ILE A 144 0.10 5.05 1.27
N TYR A 145 -1.13 4.63 1.54
CA TYR A 145 -2.07 5.40 2.38
C TYR A 145 -1.74 5.33 3.88
N LYS A 146 -1.20 4.21 4.37
CA LYS A 146 -0.77 4.10 5.77
C LYS A 146 0.54 4.84 6.06
N SER A 147 1.38 5.08 5.04
CA SER A 147 2.51 6.01 5.17
C SER A 147 2.02 7.46 5.22
N SER A 148 0.93 7.79 4.50
CA SER A 148 0.25 9.09 4.69
C SER A 148 -0.46 9.20 6.05
N ALA A 149 -0.85 8.08 6.69
CA ALA A 149 -1.36 8.06 8.06
C ALA A 149 -0.25 8.19 9.12
N ALA A 150 1.01 8.06 8.72
CA ALA A 150 2.18 8.47 9.51
C ALA A 150 2.65 9.88 9.13
N ALA A 151 1.72 10.76 8.71
CA ALA A 151 1.96 12.16 8.36
C ALA A 151 2.93 12.83 9.36
N GLY A 152 4.19 12.97 8.96
CA GLY A 152 5.26 13.60 9.74
C GLY A 152 6.25 12.67 10.45
N VAL A 153 6.03 11.35 10.48
CA VAL A 153 6.87 10.38 11.23
C VAL A 153 7.58 9.38 10.32
N ASP A 154 7.27 9.34 9.02
CA ASP A 154 8.04 8.54 8.07
C ASP A 154 9.38 9.22 7.72
N TYR A 155 10.39 8.40 7.44
CA TYR A 155 11.76 8.85 7.22
C TYR A 155 11.88 9.81 6.02
N GLY A 156 11.05 9.64 4.98
CA GLY A 156 11.06 10.49 3.79
C GLY A 156 10.53 11.90 4.06
N THR A 157 9.41 12.00 4.77
CA THR A 157 8.86 13.28 5.24
C THR A 157 9.86 14.03 6.13
N GLY A 158 10.53 13.32 7.05
CA GLY A 158 11.57 13.90 7.90
C GLY A 158 12.77 14.45 7.11
N MET A 159 13.22 13.74 6.07
CA MET A 159 14.27 14.25 5.16
C MET A 159 13.83 15.54 4.45
N ALA A 160 12.59 15.59 3.97
CA ALA A 160 12.08 16.73 3.21
C ALA A 160 12.02 17.99 4.08
N HIS A 161 11.48 17.89 5.29
CA HIS A 161 11.45 19.01 6.23
C HIS A 161 12.86 19.48 6.63
N ASN A 162 13.78 18.54 6.90
CA ASN A 162 15.16 18.88 7.24
C ASN A 162 15.84 19.64 6.08
N TYR A 163 15.70 19.15 4.85
CA TYR A 163 16.30 19.81 3.69
C TYR A 163 15.68 21.16 3.39
N TYR A 164 14.36 21.27 3.46
CA TYR A 164 13.68 22.53 3.20
C TYR A 164 14.03 23.59 4.26
N TYR A 165 13.81 23.31 5.54
CA TYR A 165 14.02 24.31 6.59
C TYR A 165 15.50 24.51 6.96
N GLY A 166 16.34 23.49 6.80
CA GLY A 166 17.76 23.54 7.13
C GLY A 166 18.65 24.06 6.00
N TYR A 167 18.17 24.08 4.75
CA TYR A 167 18.97 24.49 3.60
C TYR A 167 18.20 25.38 2.62
N LEU A 168 17.19 24.84 1.93
CA LEU A 168 16.55 25.54 0.80
C LEU A 168 15.93 26.86 1.20
N ARG A 169 15.21 26.91 2.34
CA ARG A 169 14.61 28.15 2.84
C ARG A 169 15.64 29.23 3.11
N ILE A 170 16.86 28.88 3.49
CA ILE A 170 17.91 29.87 3.80
C ILE A 170 18.52 30.42 2.51
N ILE A 171 18.75 29.55 1.51
CA ILE A 171 19.46 29.91 0.28
C ILE A 171 18.53 30.56 -0.74
N LEU A 172 17.32 30.03 -0.93
CA LEU A 172 16.37 30.53 -1.92
C LEU A 172 15.83 31.93 -1.57
N LEU A 173 15.84 32.31 -0.29
CA LEU A 173 15.43 33.66 0.16
C LEU A 173 16.52 34.73 -0.04
N SER A 174 17.74 34.34 -0.42
CA SER A 174 18.85 35.26 -0.59
C SER A 174 18.90 35.81 -2.01
N ASP A 175 17.90 36.57 -2.44
CA ASP A 175 17.91 37.13 -3.79
C ASP A 175 18.80 38.38 -3.88
N GLY A 176 19.93 38.20 -4.56
CA GLY A 176 20.76 39.26 -5.08
C GLY A 176 20.16 39.81 -6.38
N THR A 177 19.85 41.10 -6.35
CA THR A 177 19.56 42.01 -7.47
C THR A 177 19.74 41.43 -8.89
N SER A 178 18.61 41.23 -9.57
CA SER A 178 18.52 40.91 -10.99
C SER A 178 18.90 42.13 -11.84
N ASN A 179 20.09 42.08 -12.47
CA ASN A 179 20.46 43.01 -13.54
C ASN A 179 19.88 42.51 -14.87
N SER A 180 18.84 43.19 -15.34
CA SER A 180 18.26 43.03 -16.67
C SER A 180 19.19 43.63 -17.73
N GLY A 181 20.05 42.79 -18.31
CA GLY A 181 20.90 43.16 -19.44
C GLY A 181 20.20 42.94 -20.78
N GLU A 182 19.62 43.99 -21.35
CA GLU A 182 19.17 44.08 -22.75
C GLU A 182 20.26 43.61 -23.74
N GLY A 183 19.88 42.88 -24.78
CA GLY A 183 20.75 42.63 -25.93
C GLY A 183 20.36 41.42 -26.76
N ASN A 184 19.79 41.72 -27.93
CA ASN A 184 19.18 40.86 -28.94
C ASN A 184 20.19 39.95 -29.70
N LYS A 185 20.82 39.00 -29.00
CA LYS A 185 21.59 37.87 -29.58
C LYS A 185 21.23 36.58 -28.84
N ARG A 186 21.21 35.44 -29.54
CA ARG A 186 21.04 34.10 -28.93
C ARG A 186 22.11 33.89 -27.87
N ARG A 187 21.79 34.18 -26.61
CA ARG A 187 22.71 34.01 -25.48
C ARG A 187 22.57 32.57 -24.98
N PRO A 188 23.68 31.89 -24.66
CA PRO A 188 23.62 30.59 -24.02
C PRO A 188 22.83 30.69 -22.70
N VAL A 189 21.93 29.73 -22.47
CA VAL A 189 21.19 29.58 -21.22
C VAL A 189 22.07 28.81 -20.24
N TYR A 190 22.27 29.36 -19.06
CA TYR A 190 22.96 28.69 -17.96
C TYR A 190 21.95 28.35 -16.88
N ILE A 191 22.06 27.14 -16.34
CA ILE A 191 21.24 26.68 -15.22
C ILE A 191 22.13 26.28 -14.05
N VAL A 192 21.61 26.44 -12.84
CA VAL A 192 22.23 25.90 -11.62
C VAL A 192 21.52 24.60 -11.30
N VAL A 193 22.29 23.54 -11.09
CA VAL A 193 21.77 22.20 -10.76
C VAL A 193 22.47 21.66 -9.53
N GLU A 194 21.71 21.05 -8.64
CA GLU A 194 22.20 20.42 -7.42
C GLU A 194 21.45 19.11 -7.18
N GLY A 195 22.14 18.09 -6.66
CA GLY A 195 21.51 16.86 -6.19
C GLY A 195 20.93 17.03 -4.79
N ALA A 196 19.80 16.40 -4.50
CA ALA A 196 19.21 16.43 -3.17
C ALA A 196 20.08 15.63 -2.17
N THR A 197 20.90 16.33 -1.39
CA THR A 197 21.81 15.75 -0.38
C THR A 197 21.18 14.69 0.54
N PRO A 198 19.91 14.81 1.03
CA PRO A 198 19.29 13.78 1.85
C PRO A 198 19.19 12.40 1.18
N VAL A 199 19.11 12.35 -0.15
CA VAL A 199 19.04 11.09 -0.91
C VAL A 199 20.37 10.34 -0.81
N LEU A 200 21.50 11.05 -0.78
CA LEU A 200 22.81 10.46 -0.53
C LEU A 200 22.92 9.92 0.89
N THR A 201 22.46 10.68 1.89
CA THR A 201 22.41 10.21 3.28
C THR A 201 21.57 8.94 3.40
N PHE A 202 20.43 8.89 2.71
CA PHE A 202 19.62 7.68 2.69
C PHE A 202 20.32 6.49 2.02
N TYR A 203 21.02 6.73 0.91
CA TYR A 203 21.83 5.69 0.27
C TYR A 203 22.86 5.11 1.25
N GLU A 204 23.57 5.95 2.01
CA GLU A 204 24.53 5.50 3.03
C GLU A 204 23.86 4.64 4.12
N VAL A 205 22.65 5.01 4.57
CA VAL A 205 21.85 4.22 5.52
C VAL A 205 21.54 2.82 4.95
N LEU A 206 21.31 2.70 3.65
CA LEU A 206 21.06 1.40 3.00
C LEU A 206 22.33 0.53 2.88
N GLN A 207 23.52 1.15 2.83
CA GLN A 207 24.79 0.43 2.72
C GLN A 207 25.25 -0.16 4.05
N HIS A 208 24.94 0.50 5.17
CA HIS A 208 25.37 0.07 6.49
C HIS A 208 24.36 -0.91 7.12
N ALA A 209 24.86 -2.05 7.60
CA ALA A 209 24.03 -3.05 8.27
C ALA A 209 23.67 -2.61 9.70
N HIS A 210 22.45 -2.14 9.88
CA HIS A 210 21.86 -1.80 11.17
C HIS A 210 20.50 -2.50 11.34
N LYS A 211 19.90 -2.40 12.53
CA LYS A 211 18.67 -3.11 12.93
C LYS A 211 17.47 -2.93 11.97
N HIS A 212 17.48 -1.90 11.13
CA HIS A 212 16.35 -1.50 10.29
C HIS A 212 16.69 -1.47 8.78
N THR A 213 17.89 -1.89 8.38
CA THR A 213 18.36 -1.82 6.98
C THR A 213 17.43 -2.57 6.04
N ASP A 214 17.01 -3.78 6.39
CA ASP A 214 16.13 -4.59 5.52
C ASP A 214 14.77 -3.92 5.33
N THR A 215 14.22 -3.32 6.38
CA THR A 215 12.97 -2.55 6.31
C THR A 215 13.13 -1.37 5.36
N TYR A 216 14.24 -0.63 5.43
CA TYR A 216 14.48 0.51 4.55
C TYR A 216 14.75 0.09 3.10
N LYS A 217 15.45 -1.02 2.86
CA LYS A 217 15.64 -1.58 1.52
C LYS A 217 14.31 -1.97 0.89
N ASN A 218 13.47 -2.68 1.63
CA ASN A 218 12.16 -3.13 1.14
C ASN A 218 11.20 -1.96 0.86
N ASN A 219 11.32 -0.85 1.61
CA ASN A 219 10.46 0.32 1.49
C ASN A 219 11.14 1.52 0.80
N ARG A 220 12.27 1.33 0.11
CA ARG A 220 13.08 2.40 -0.50
C ARG A 220 12.25 3.32 -1.41
N HIS A 221 11.43 2.71 -2.27
CA HIS A 221 10.61 3.44 -3.23
C HIS A 221 9.56 4.33 -2.53
N LEU A 222 8.96 3.85 -1.43
CA LEU A 222 8.01 4.63 -0.63
C LEU A 222 8.68 5.81 0.08
N ILE A 223 9.87 5.60 0.64
CA ILE A 223 10.63 6.65 1.34
C ILE A 223 11.03 7.77 0.36
N ILE A 224 11.54 7.42 -0.82
CA ILE A 224 11.89 8.40 -1.87
C ILE A 224 10.65 9.14 -2.38
N ALA A 225 9.54 8.42 -2.61
CA ALA A 225 8.30 9.04 -3.05
C ALA A 225 7.74 10.02 -2.00
N ALA A 226 7.78 9.66 -0.71
CA ALA A 226 7.40 10.54 0.39
C ALA A 226 8.29 11.78 0.45
N PHE A 227 9.62 11.60 0.38
CA PHE A 227 10.57 12.71 0.33
C PHE A 227 10.26 13.69 -0.82
N TYR A 228 10.12 13.19 -2.05
CA TYR A 228 9.85 14.02 -3.22
C TYR A 228 8.53 14.79 -3.08
N LYS A 229 7.46 14.09 -2.72
CA LYS A 229 6.12 14.68 -2.59
C LYS A 229 6.08 15.74 -1.50
N THR A 230 6.57 15.43 -0.30
CA THR A 230 6.61 16.39 0.81
C THR A 230 7.45 17.62 0.45
N LEU A 231 8.60 17.43 -0.20
CA LEU A 231 9.43 18.57 -0.59
C LEU A 231 8.74 19.44 -1.65
N GLN A 232 8.07 18.81 -2.62
CA GLN A 232 7.29 19.51 -3.63
C GLN A 232 6.12 20.29 -3.00
N ASP A 233 5.40 19.69 -2.06
CA ASP A 233 4.33 20.35 -1.31
C ASP A 233 4.87 21.56 -0.53
N LEU A 234 6.00 21.41 0.17
CA LEU A 234 6.65 22.51 0.92
C LEU A 234 7.06 23.68 0.02
N LEU A 235 7.62 23.40 -1.16
CA LEU A 235 8.01 24.42 -2.14
C LEU A 235 6.77 25.12 -2.72
N ASN A 236 5.72 24.36 -3.02
CA ASN A 236 4.47 24.86 -3.58
C ASN A 236 3.64 25.63 -2.55
N GLU A 237 3.68 25.31 -1.27
CA GLU A 237 2.89 26.00 -0.26
C GLU A 237 3.47 27.39 0.09
N ASN A 238 4.80 27.52 0.09
CA ASN A 238 5.47 28.76 0.47
C ASN A 238 5.65 29.70 -0.74
N ALA A 239 4.98 30.87 -0.67
CA ALA A 239 5.00 31.86 -1.75
C ALA A 239 6.41 32.35 -2.11
N GLU A 240 7.34 32.36 -1.16
CA GLU A 240 8.71 32.83 -1.36
C GLU A 240 9.58 31.81 -2.14
N SER A 241 9.20 30.53 -2.18
CA SER A 241 9.97 29.46 -2.85
C SER A 241 9.29 28.87 -4.08
N ARG A 242 8.02 29.19 -4.30
CA ARG A 242 7.15 28.53 -5.31
C ARG A 242 7.68 28.61 -6.74
N ASP A 243 8.47 29.64 -7.05
CA ASP A 243 8.95 29.91 -8.41
C ASP A 243 10.49 30.08 -8.49
N THR A 244 11.23 29.72 -7.43
CA THR A 244 12.69 29.92 -7.37
C THR A 244 13.49 28.65 -7.66
N CYS A 245 12.88 27.47 -7.57
CA CYS A 245 13.53 26.21 -7.92
C CYS A 245 12.54 25.17 -8.45
N GLU A 246 13.04 24.28 -9.32
CA GLU A 246 12.27 23.18 -9.89
C GLU A 246 12.83 21.84 -9.39
N LEU A 247 11.94 20.94 -8.94
CA LEU A 247 12.34 19.57 -8.60
C LEU A 247 12.31 18.66 -9.83
N VAL A 248 13.47 18.08 -10.14
CA VAL A 248 13.64 17.10 -11.22
C VAL A 248 13.76 15.69 -10.63
N TYR A 249 12.72 14.87 -10.78
CA TYR A 249 12.76 13.44 -10.46
C TYR A 249 12.96 12.61 -11.73
N PHE A 250 13.91 11.68 -11.69
CA PHE A 250 14.21 10.76 -12.79
C PHE A 250 14.69 9.42 -12.24
N LYS A 251 14.63 8.37 -13.07
CA LYS A 251 15.23 7.07 -12.79
C LYS A 251 16.59 7.00 -13.49
N ASP A 252 17.55 6.32 -12.88
CA ASP A 252 18.89 6.16 -13.47
C ASP A 252 18.87 5.38 -14.80
N TYR A 253 17.88 4.51 -14.96
CA TYR A 253 17.70 3.64 -16.13
C TYR A 253 16.26 3.76 -16.66
N ASP A 254 16.12 3.72 -17.98
CA ASP A 254 14.84 3.67 -18.67
C ASP A 254 14.26 2.24 -18.68
N ASP A 255 13.09 2.07 -19.32
CA ASP A 255 12.40 0.77 -19.39
C ASP A 255 13.17 -0.27 -20.23
N ASP A 256 14.16 0.16 -21.01
CA ASP A 256 15.06 -0.67 -21.83
C ASP A 256 16.41 -0.95 -21.11
N ASP A 257 16.50 -0.63 -19.81
CA ASP A 257 17.71 -0.76 -18.96
C ASP A 257 18.91 0.08 -19.46
N LYS A 258 18.64 1.12 -20.24
CA LYS A 258 19.66 2.06 -20.70
C LYS A 258 19.76 3.23 -19.72
N LYS A 259 21.00 3.60 -19.41
CA LYS A 259 21.28 4.73 -18.52
C LYS A 259 20.74 6.03 -19.12
N VAL A 260 19.95 6.75 -18.32
CA VAL A 260 19.29 7.98 -18.74
C VAL A 260 20.30 9.14 -18.79
N ASN A 261 20.21 9.96 -19.85
CA ASN A 261 21.03 11.16 -20.00
C ASN A 261 20.36 12.34 -19.29
N ILE A 262 20.87 12.70 -18.11
CA ILE A 262 20.35 13.82 -17.30
C ILE A 262 20.40 15.14 -18.10
N GLY A 263 21.40 15.33 -18.95
CA GLY A 263 21.51 16.53 -19.79
C GLY A 263 20.34 16.68 -20.76
N GLU A 264 19.82 15.58 -21.31
CA GLU A 264 18.66 15.61 -22.19
C GLU A 264 17.39 15.98 -21.45
N ILE A 265 17.19 15.43 -20.23
CA ILE A 265 16.06 15.79 -19.36
C ILE A 265 16.07 17.29 -19.05
N LEU A 266 17.24 17.81 -18.66
CA LEU A 266 17.39 19.24 -18.33
C LEU A 266 17.15 20.12 -19.57
N LEU A 267 17.67 19.74 -20.73
CA LEU A 267 17.45 20.46 -21.99
C LEU A 267 15.97 20.49 -22.40
N GLU A 268 15.25 19.39 -22.21
CA GLU A 268 13.81 19.32 -22.48
C GLU A 268 13.03 20.29 -21.59
N ARG A 269 13.37 20.36 -20.29
CA ARG A 269 12.76 21.30 -19.35
C ARG A 269 13.05 22.75 -19.70
N ILE A 270 14.31 23.09 -20.02
CA ILE A 270 14.67 24.45 -20.47
C ILE A 270 13.88 24.84 -21.72
N ARG A 271 13.73 23.93 -22.70
CA ARG A 271 12.96 24.21 -23.92
C ARG A 271 11.48 24.48 -23.64
N LYS A 272 10.92 23.83 -22.61
CA LYS A 272 9.53 24.02 -22.19
C LYS A 272 9.31 25.38 -21.53
N GLU A 273 10.25 25.83 -20.69
CA GLU A 273 10.14 27.11 -19.97
C GLU A 273 10.60 28.32 -20.80
N ALA A 274 11.58 28.13 -21.69
CA ALA A 274 12.18 29.18 -22.50
C ALA A 274 12.21 28.78 -24.00
N PRO A 275 11.05 28.65 -24.67
CA PRO A 275 10.96 28.18 -26.06
C PRO A 275 11.64 29.12 -27.06
N ASN A 276 11.83 30.40 -26.71
CA ASN A 276 12.45 31.41 -27.57
C ASN A 276 13.98 31.47 -27.45
N CYS A 277 14.60 30.62 -26.63
CA CYS A 277 16.05 30.64 -26.39
C CYS A 277 16.88 29.74 -27.33
N TYR A 278 16.25 29.10 -28.33
CA TYR A 278 16.91 28.18 -29.27
C TYR A 278 16.74 28.59 -30.74
#